data_AF-A0A925LRC3-F1
#
_entry.id   AF-A0A925LRC3-F1
#
_cell.length_a   1.000
_cell.length_b   1.000
_cell.length_c   1.000
_cell.angle_alpha   90.00
_cell.angle_beta   90.00
_cell.angle_gamma   90.00
#
_symmetry.space_group_name_H-M   'P 1'
#
loop_
_entity.id
_entity.type
_entity.pdbx_description
1 polymer ?
#
loop_
_entity_poly.entity_id
_entity_poly.type
_entity_poly.pdbx_seq_one_letter_code
_entity_poly.pdbx_strand_id
1 'polypeptide(L)'
;MEALPENDPIPPVRLYRINAGSCNGCDVELATTASVARFDVERWGCRYSESPADADIVLITGPLTVRVRDKVLRLYGEVSEPKVTVAVGVCPISGGVFRDSYAVVGPIDRYLPVDINVPGCPPHPRALGAGIAKAATLWRERCGYTQPSPELASPGNYDGDAVAPTGLRGKMRFNAAACVGCRMCEHVCAGGAIRFDETDTGLHFTLWHNSCAFCGLCSHYCPTKALSVTDEWQMSHLQEDKYRLVEQGVVSFVPCTDCGSILLPVAPELLRVAYRETSREIERLKTLCPECRQKQSIGGIRR
;
A
#
# COMPACT_ATOMS: atom_id res chain seq x y z
N MET A 1 16.24 -1.24 36.82
CA MET A 1 16.83 -0.87 35.51
C MET A 1 17.77 0.28 35.79
N GLU A 2 19.07 0.02 35.88
CA GLU A 2 20.06 1.09 35.84
C GLU A 2 19.92 1.80 34.50
N ALA A 3 19.71 3.11 34.53
CA ALA A 3 19.75 3.92 33.33
C ALA A 3 21.17 3.81 32.75
N LEU A 4 21.29 3.36 31.51
CA LEU A 4 22.56 3.31 30.81
C LEU A 4 23.14 4.73 30.74
N PRO A 5 24.45 4.91 30.98
CA PRO A 5 25.07 6.24 30.99
C PRO A 5 24.95 6.90 29.61
N GLU A 6 24.69 8.21 29.59
CA GLU A 6 24.46 9.06 28.39
C GLU A 6 25.57 9.01 27.31
N ASN A 7 26.67 8.29 27.53
CA ASN A 7 27.86 8.25 26.69
C ASN A 7 28.27 6.84 26.19
N ASP A 8 27.47 5.79 26.43
CA ASP A 8 27.79 4.48 25.84
C ASP A 8 27.50 4.47 24.32
N PRO A 9 28.39 3.90 23.50
CA PRO A 9 28.16 3.80 22.05
C PRO A 9 26.91 2.98 21.78
N ILE A 10 26.01 3.54 20.96
CA ILE A 10 24.76 2.87 20.55
C ILE A 10 25.12 1.54 19.89
N PRO A 11 24.65 0.39 20.40
CA PRO A 11 25.00 -0.90 19.82
C PRO A 11 24.41 -1.06 18.42
N PRO A 12 25.07 -1.83 17.54
CA PRO A 12 24.50 -2.16 16.25
C PRO A 12 23.21 -2.96 16.44
N VAL A 13 22.20 -2.64 15.63
CA VAL A 13 20.89 -3.28 15.64
C VAL A 13 20.93 -4.51 14.74
N ARG A 14 20.60 -5.68 15.28
CA ARG A 14 20.66 -6.97 14.58
C ARG A 14 19.30 -7.31 13.95
N LEU A 15 19.28 -7.48 12.65
CA LEU A 15 18.10 -7.81 11.85
C LEU A 15 18.06 -9.32 11.57
N TYR A 16 16.93 -9.96 11.81
CA TYR A 16 16.74 -11.37 11.45
C TYR A 16 15.48 -11.57 10.63
N ARG A 17 15.61 -12.24 9.49
CA ARG A 17 14.49 -12.48 8.58
C ARG A 17 13.85 -13.83 8.85
N ILE A 18 12.53 -13.84 9.03
CA ILE A 18 11.71 -15.05 9.06
C ILE A 18 10.82 -15.09 7.81
N ASN A 19 11.00 -16.14 7.00
CA ASN A 19 10.14 -16.40 5.86
C ASN A 19 8.93 -17.25 6.28
N ALA A 20 7.74 -16.67 6.19
CA ALA A 20 6.47 -17.28 6.54
C ALA A 20 5.70 -17.86 5.33
N GLY A 21 6.41 -18.23 4.25
CA GLY A 21 5.84 -18.70 2.98
C GLY A 21 5.89 -17.66 1.86
N SER A 22 6.93 -16.83 1.85
CA SER A 22 7.19 -15.78 0.86
C SER A 22 7.44 -16.34 -0.54
N CYS A 23 7.10 -15.54 -1.57
CA CYS A 23 7.43 -15.79 -2.98
C CYS A 23 8.86 -15.33 -3.36
N ASN A 24 9.70 -15.01 -2.37
CA ASN A 24 11.05 -14.49 -2.51
C ASN A 24 11.19 -13.04 -3.03
N GLY A 25 10.12 -12.42 -3.53
CA GLY A 25 10.18 -11.02 -3.97
C GLY A 25 10.65 -10.05 -2.88
N CYS A 26 10.06 -10.14 -1.68
CA CYS A 26 10.50 -9.31 -0.54
C CYS A 26 11.90 -9.71 -0.04
N ASP A 27 12.26 -10.98 -0.17
CA ASP A 27 13.56 -11.48 0.28
C ASP A 27 14.70 -10.96 -0.62
N VAL A 28 14.45 -10.78 -1.92
CA VAL A 28 15.39 -10.13 -2.86
C VAL A 28 15.58 -8.65 -2.52
N GLU A 29 14.51 -7.94 -2.16
CA GLU A 29 14.63 -6.53 -1.75
C GLU A 29 15.35 -6.39 -0.39
N LEU A 30 15.18 -7.34 0.53
CA LEU A 30 15.98 -7.41 1.76
C LEU A 30 17.45 -7.69 1.47
N ALA A 31 17.76 -8.64 0.57
CA ALA A 31 19.14 -8.86 0.11
C ALA A 31 19.75 -7.60 -0.54
N THR A 32 18.94 -6.84 -1.28
CA THR A 32 19.35 -5.53 -1.82
C THR A 32 19.76 -4.57 -0.69
N THR A 33 19.02 -4.55 0.43
CA THR A 33 19.40 -3.74 1.60
C THR A 33 20.63 -4.26 2.36
N ALA A 34 21.06 -5.50 2.12
CA ALA A 34 22.22 -6.11 2.77
C ALA A 34 23.50 -6.04 1.93
N SER A 35 23.38 -5.93 0.60
CA SER A 35 24.51 -6.18 -0.31
C SER A 35 24.74 -5.09 -1.36
N VAL A 36 23.78 -4.19 -1.56
CA VAL A 36 23.91 -3.10 -2.54
C VAL A 36 24.24 -1.82 -1.79
N ALA A 37 25.45 -1.29 -1.98
CA ALA A 37 25.95 -0.09 -1.29
C ALA A 37 24.94 1.09 -1.31
N ARG A 38 24.23 1.28 -2.44
CA ARG A 38 23.20 2.31 -2.58
C ARG A 38 22.04 2.17 -1.59
N PHE A 39 21.71 0.95 -1.16
CA PHE A 39 20.61 0.64 -0.25
C PHE A 39 21.05 -0.06 1.03
N ASP A 40 22.35 -0.09 1.33
CA ASP A 40 22.89 -0.76 2.51
C ASP A 40 22.37 -0.14 3.83
N VAL A 41 21.80 -0.96 4.70
CA VAL A 41 21.29 -0.55 6.03
C VAL A 41 22.37 -0.46 7.10
N GLU A 42 23.61 -0.93 6.84
CA GLU A 42 24.73 -0.77 7.76
C GLU A 42 25.05 0.69 8.07
N ARG A 43 24.77 1.60 7.12
CA ARG A 43 24.94 3.05 7.31
C ARG A 43 24.08 3.64 8.43
N TRP A 44 23.08 2.90 8.90
CA TRP A 44 22.17 3.28 9.98
C TRP A 44 22.43 2.46 11.27
N GLY A 45 23.57 1.77 11.32
CA GLY A 45 23.95 0.89 12.41
C GLY A 45 23.14 -0.41 12.47
N CYS A 46 22.51 -0.83 11.37
CA CYS A 46 21.77 -2.09 11.29
C CYS A 46 22.58 -3.18 10.57
N ARG A 47 22.60 -4.41 11.08
CA ARG A 47 23.29 -5.55 10.44
C ARG A 47 22.43 -6.79 10.46
N TYR A 48 22.56 -7.64 9.44
CA TYR A 48 21.86 -8.92 9.45
C TYR A 48 22.53 -9.90 10.40
N SER A 49 21.73 -10.55 11.23
CA SER A 49 22.18 -11.65 12.09
C SER A 49 22.07 -13.00 11.38
N GLU A 50 23.00 -13.89 11.71
CA GLU A 50 23.00 -15.30 11.31
C GLU A 50 22.12 -16.17 12.24
N SER A 51 21.76 -15.65 13.43
CA SER A 51 20.99 -16.36 14.46
C SER A 51 19.72 -15.59 14.84
N PRO A 52 18.62 -16.26 15.20
CA PRO A 52 17.45 -15.60 15.77
C PRO A 52 17.72 -15.09 17.19
N ALA A 53 18.57 -15.77 17.96
CA ALA A 53 18.71 -15.54 19.41
C ALA A 53 19.31 -14.16 19.77
N ASP A 54 20.12 -13.62 18.87
CA ASP A 54 20.75 -12.31 18.96
C ASP A 54 20.05 -11.26 18.08
N ALA A 55 18.86 -11.54 17.54
CA ALA A 55 18.13 -10.55 16.75
C ALA A 55 17.44 -9.51 17.65
N ASP A 56 17.51 -8.25 17.23
CA ASP A 56 16.84 -7.11 17.87
C ASP A 56 15.55 -6.74 17.10
N ILE A 57 15.59 -6.92 15.76
CA ILE A 57 14.45 -6.68 14.87
C ILE A 57 14.17 -7.93 14.05
N VAL A 58 12.92 -8.35 14.04
CA VAL A 58 12.43 -9.48 13.23
C VAL A 58 11.70 -8.99 12.00
N LEU A 59 12.22 -9.33 10.82
CA LEU A 59 11.64 -9.01 9.52
C LEU A 59 10.83 -10.21 9.02
N ILE A 60 9.50 -10.12 9.00
CA ILE A 60 8.64 -11.22 8.58
C ILE A 60 8.19 -11.01 7.13
N THR A 61 8.50 -11.97 6.26
CA THR A 61 8.06 -11.97 4.84
C THR A 61 7.03 -13.09 4.59
N GLY A 62 6.12 -12.87 3.65
CA GLY A 62 5.13 -13.87 3.21
C GLY A 62 3.82 -13.90 4.01
N PRO A 63 2.80 -14.64 3.52
CA PRO A 63 1.42 -14.55 4.01
C PRO A 63 1.10 -15.41 5.26
N LEU A 64 2.09 -16.10 5.84
CA LEU A 64 1.91 -17.17 6.83
C LEU A 64 1.09 -18.34 6.30
N THR A 65 1.78 -19.35 5.78
CA THR A 65 1.14 -20.59 5.30
C THR A 65 0.91 -21.61 6.42
N VAL A 66 -0.12 -22.45 6.28
CA VAL A 66 -0.47 -23.49 7.28
C VAL A 66 0.73 -24.37 7.63
N ARG A 67 1.51 -24.76 6.61
CA ARG A 67 2.62 -25.72 6.77
C ARG A 67 3.81 -25.18 7.56
N VAL A 68 4.01 -23.86 7.55
CA VAL A 68 5.18 -23.24 8.21
C VAL A 68 4.79 -22.49 9.48
N ARG A 69 3.51 -22.30 9.76
CA ARG A 69 2.99 -21.55 10.93
C ARG A 69 3.73 -21.91 12.22
N ASP A 70 3.72 -23.19 12.60
CA ASP A 70 4.29 -23.60 13.89
C ASP A 70 5.82 -23.45 13.92
N LYS A 71 6.49 -23.53 12.76
CA LYS A 71 7.94 -23.30 12.66
C LYS A 71 8.27 -21.82 12.82
N VAL A 72 7.49 -20.94 12.19
CA VAL A 72 7.61 -19.48 12.32
C VAL A 72 7.41 -19.05 13.77
N LEU A 73 6.38 -19.56 14.44
CA LEU A 73 6.09 -19.24 15.84
C LEU A 73 7.21 -19.68 16.78
N ARG A 74 7.76 -20.88 16.59
CA ARG A 74 8.90 -21.36 17.38
C ARG A 74 10.14 -20.48 17.17
N LEU A 75 10.50 -20.22 15.91
CA LEU A 75 11.67 -19.41 15.57
C LEU A 75 11.55 -17.99 16.10
N TYR A 76 10.36 -17.39 16.03
CA TYR A 76 10.10 -16.07 16.62
C TYR A 76 10.27 -16.07 18.15
N GLY A 77 9.90 -17.16 18.81
CA GLY A 77 10.08 -17.35 20.25
C GLY A 77 11.54 -17.53 20.70
N GLU A 78 12.45 -17.90 19.79
CA GLU A 78 13.89 -18.00 20.08
C GLU A 78 14.58 -16.63 20.15
N VAL A 79 13.96 -15.59 19.59
CA VAL A 79 14.48 -14.23 19.63
C VAL A 79 14.42 -13.71 21.08
N SER A 80 15.39 -12.92 21.53
CA SER A 80 15.37 -12.34 22.87
C SER A 80 14.41 -11.12 22.96
N GLU A 81 14.00 -10.71 24.17
CA GLU A 81 13.35 -9.42 24.40
C GLU A 81 14.37 -8.40 24.94
N PRO A 82 14.22 -7.09 24.67
CA PRO A 82 13.19 -6.48 23.82
C PRO A 82 13.44 -6.72 22.34
N LYS A 83 12.38 -6.98 21.56
CA LYS A 83 12.45 -7.06 20.08
C LYS A 83 11.44 -6.14 19.41
N VAL A 84 11.65 -5.85 18.13
CA VAL A 84 10.68 -5.15 17.26
C VAL A 84 10.33 -5.99 16.05
N THR A 85 9.05 -6.05 15.69
CA THR A 85 8.57 -6.89 14.57
C THR A 85 8.09 -6.04 13.40
N VAL A 86 8.63 -6.34 12.22
CA VAL A 86 8.31 -5.65 10.98
C VAL A 86 7.64 -6.61 10.01
N ALA A 87 6.41 -6.30 9.59
CA ALA A 87 5.73 -6.99 8.51
C ALA A 87 6.20 -6.41 7.16
N VAL A 88 6.91 -7.24 6.39
CA VAL A 88 7.56 -6.83 5.14
C VAL A 88 6.74 -7.29 3.92
N GLY A 89 6.16 -6.32 3.23
CA GLY A 89 5.29 -6.51 2.08
C GLY A 89 3.82 -6.71 2.46
N VAL A 90 2.92 -6.67 1.48
CA VAL A 90 1.47 -6.76 1.73
C VAL A 90 0.99 -8.15 2.18
N CYS A 91 1.75 -9.21 1.87
CA CYS A 91 1.41 -10.58 2.24
C CYS A 91 1.31 -10.78 3.76
N PRO A 92 2.32 -10.45 4.59
CA PRO A 92 2.20 -10.59 6.05
C PRO A 92 1.16 -9.63 6.64
N ILE A 93 0.98 -8.45 6.06
CA ILE A 93 0.08 -7.40 6.60
C ILE A 93 -1.40 -7.79 6.41
N SER A 94 -1.76 -8.34 5.26
CA SER A 94 -3.17 -8.51 4.86
C SER A 94 -3.48 -9.80 4.10
N GLY A 95 -2.50 -10.70 3.92
CA GLY A 95 -2.59 -11.87 3.05
C GLY A 95 -2.27 -11.59 1.58
N GLY A 96 -2.24 -10.31 1.17
CA GLY A 96 -1.97 -9.90 -0.21
C GLY A 96 -2.87 -10.62 -1.22
N VAL A 97 -2.30 -10.99 -2.37
CA VAL A 97 -2.99 -11.74 -3.44
C VAL A 97 -3.37 -13.19 -3.04
N PHE A 98 -2.85 -13.68 -1.90
CA PHE A 98 -3.13 -15.03 -1.40
C PHE A 98 -4.16 -15.06 -0.29
N ARG A 99 -4.82 -13.93 0.00
CA ARG A 99 -5.91 -13.86 0.96
C ARG A 99 -7.00 -14.88 0.60
N ASP A 100 -7.60 -15.48 1.63
CA ASP A 100 -8.67 -16.48 1.54
C ASP A 100 -8.26 -17.80 0.84
N SER A 101 -6.97 -17.98 0.51
CA SER A 101 -6.44 -19.26 0.05
C SER A 101 -6.45 -20.29 1.18
N TYR A 102 -6.82 -21.54 0.85
CA TYR A 102 -6.82 -22.67 1.79
C TYR A 102 -5.45 -22.91 2.46
N ALA A 103 -4.36 -22.44 1.83
CA ALA A 103 -2.99 -22.63 2.30
C ALA A 103 -2.49 -21.51 3.21
N VAL A 104 -3.24 -20.42 3.36
CA VAL A 104 -2.85 -19.22 4.12
C VAL A 104 -3.70 -19.09 5.39
N VAL A 105 -3.04 -18.80 6.52
CA VAL A 105 -3.70 -18.59 7.82
C VAL A 105 -3.58 -17.15 8.32
N GLY A 106 -2.74 -16.33 7.66
CA GLY A 106 -2.52 -14.93 8.04
C GLY A 106 -3.78 -14.04 8.02
N PRO A 107 -3.62 -12.72 8.28
CA PRO A 107 -2.37 -11.98 8.41
C PRO A 107 -1.56 -12.33 9.67
N ILE A 108 -0.28 -11.97 9.67
CA ILE A 108 0.68 -12.36 10.72
C ILE A 108 0.34 -11.80 12.10
N ASP A 109 -0.32 -10.64 12.15
CA ASP A 109 -0.69 -9.94 13.39
C ASP A 109 -1.80 -10.64 14.18
N ARG A 110 -2.43 -11.69 13.62
CA ARG A 110 -3.29 -12.61 14.38
C ARG A 110 -2.51 -13.58 15.26
N TYR A 111 -1.21 -13.72 15.03
CA TYR A 111 -0.36 -14.76 15.62
C TYR A 111 0.85 -14.20 16.38
N LEU A 112 1.39 -13.07 15.92
CA LEU A 112 2.57 -12.41 16.48
C LEU A 112 2.33 -10.91 16.62
N PRO A 113 2.90 -10.23 17.63
CA PRO A 113 2.85 -8.77 17.68
C PRO A 113 3.60 -8.21 16.48
N VAL A 114 3.00 -7.24 15.79
CA VAL A 114 3.62 -6.46 14.72
C VAL A 114 3.71 -5.04 15.21
N ASP A 115 4.86 -4.40 14.98
CA ASP A 115 5.09 -3.02 15.38
C ASP A 115 5.06 -2.07 14.18
N ILE A 116 5.63 -2.51 13.06
CA ILE A 116 5.77 -1.70 11.84
C ILE A 116 5.32 -2.51 10.63
N ASN A 117 4.60 -1.84 9.74
CA ASN A 117 4.19 -2.37 8.44
C ASN A 117 4.96 -1.66 7.33
N VAL A 118 5.52 -2.42 6.39
CA VAL A 118 6.13 -1.89 5.16
C VAL A 118 5.37 -2.44 3.95
N PRO A 119 4.32 -1.75 3.48
CA PRO A 119 3.52 -2.23 2.36
C PRO A 119 4.29 -2.17 1.03
N GLY A 120 4.02 -3.16 0.18
CA GLY A 120 4.59 -3.30 -1.16
C GLY A 120 4.54 -4.74 -1.66
N CYS A 121 4.67 -4.95 -2.96
CA CYS A 121 4.64 -6.29 -3.58
C CYS A 121 5.65 -6.42 -4.75
N PRO A 122 6.97 -6.44 -4.47
CA PRO A 122 7.59 -6.23 -3.17
C PRO A 122 7.73 -4.72 -2.84
N PRO A 123 7.98 -4.36 -1.57
CA PRO A 123 8.29 -2.97 -1.21
C PRO A 123 9.63 -2.55 -1.80
N HIS A 124 9.68 -1.33 -2.34
CA HIS A 124 10.92 -0.76 -2.88
C HIS A 124 12.01 -0.69 -1.78
N PRO A 125 13.30 -0.89 -2.09
CA PRO A 125 14.39 -0.86 -1.10
C PRO A 125 14.40 0.38 -0.21
N ARG A 126 14.02 1.55 -0.76
CA ARG A 126 13.89 2.79 0.02
C ARG A 126 12.81 2.70 1.10
N ALA A 127 11.66 2.12 0.76
CA ALA A 127 10.56 1.94 1.70
C ALA A 127 10.92 0.93 2.80
N LEU A 128 11.63 -0.14 2.44
CA LEU A 128 12.22 -1.10 3.39
C LEU A 128 13.17 -0.40 4.34
N GLY A 129 14.12 0.34 3.79
CA GLY A 129 15.08 1.14 4.54
C GLY A 129 14.45 2.08 5.56
N ALA A 130 13.46 2.87 5.14
CA ALA A 130 12.71 3.75 6.03
C ALA A 130 11.92 2.97 7.10
N GLY A 131 11.41 1.79 6.77
CA GLY A 131 10.75 0.89 7.72
C GLY A 131 11.72 0.32 8.77
N ILE A 132 12.89 -0.15 8.34
CA ILE A 132 13.97 -0.66 9.20
C ILE A 132 14.49 0.46 10.10
N ALA A 133 14.66 1.67 9.57
CA ALA A 133 15.03 2.86 10.33
C ALA A 133 14.03 3.14 11.45
N LYS A 134 12.73 3.16 11.14
CA LYS A 134 11.65 3.32 12.14
C LYS A 134 11.69 2.22 13.20
N ALA A 135 12.01 0.99 12.80
CA ALA A 135 12.11 -0.16 13.70
C ALA A 135 13.32 -0.08 14.64
N ALA A 136 14.46 0.39 14.13
CA ALA A 136 15.66 0.64 14.92
C ALA A 136 15.43 1.72 15.98
N THR A 137 14.75 2.81 15.62
CA THR A 137 14.35 3.85 16.59
C THR A 137 13.46 3.27 17.67
N LEU A 138 12.40 2.54 17.30
CA LEU A 138 11.48 1.93 18.26
C LEU A 138 12.16 0.91 19.19
N TRP A 139 13.08 0.10 18.67
CA TRP A 139 13.82 -0.87 19.48
C TRP A 139 14.71 -0.17 20.50
N ARG A 140 15.40 0.89 20.10
CA ARG A 140 16.25 1.69 20.99
C ARG A 140 15.46 2.33 22.12
N GLU A 141 14.28 2.86 21.81
CA GLU A 141 13.34 3.38 22.82
C GLU A 141 12.93 2.28 23.82
N ARG A 142 12.64 1.06 23.35
CA ARG A 142 12.33 -0.10 24.22
C ARG A 142 13.49 -0.49 25.14
N CYS A 143 14.73 -0.31 24.67
CA CYS A 143 15.94 -0.53 25.46
C CYS A 143 16.27 0.62 26.42
N GLY A 144 15.55 1.76 26.34
CA GLY A 144 15.80 2.93 27.18
C GLY A 144 16.87 3.89 26.64
N TYR A 145 17.29 3.75 25.38
CA TYR A 145 18.16 4.73 24.73
C TYR A 145 17.35 5.96 24.32
N THR A 146 17.68 7.12 24.89
CA THR A 146 16.98 8.40 24.66
C THR A 146 17.67 9.31 23.65
N GLN A 147 18.90 8.97 23.23
CA GLN A 147 19.67 9.77 22.29
C GLN A 147 19.15 9.53 20.85
N PRO A 148 18.77 10.60 20.10
CA PRO A 148 18.51 10.46 18.68
C PRO A 148 19.83 10.10 17.99
N SER A 149 19.91 8.93 17.33
CA SER A 149 21.09 8.68 16.50
C SER A 149 21.10 9.71 15.36
N PRO A 150 22.19 10.47 15.15
CA PRO A 150 22.28 11.48 14.10
C PRO A 150 21.96 10.92 12.71
N GLU A 151 22.27 9.64 12.51
CA GLU A 151 22.01 8.88 11.30
C GLU A 151 20.49 8.69 11.09
N LEU A 152 19.72 8.25 12.08
CA LEU A 152 18.27 8.02 11.93
C LEU A 152 17.38 9.25 12.17
N ALA A 153 17.96 10.45 12.37
CA ALA A 153 17.24 11.70 12.65
C ALA A 153 16.32 12.18 11.51
N SER A 154 16.30 11.48 10.38
CA SER A 154 15.33 11.71 9.30
C SER A 154 14.88 10.38 8.68
N PRO A 155 13.91 9.67 9.28
CA PRO A 155 13.36 8.43 8.72
C PRO A 155 12.77 8.60 7.30
N GLY A 156 12.43 9.84 6.92
CA GLY A 156 12.00 10.23 5.58
C GLY A 156 13.14 10.49 4.58
N ASN A 157 14.41 10.42 4.99
CA ASN A 157 15.58 10.74 4.14
C ASN A 157 16.52 9.53 3.97
N TYR A 158 15.98 8.33 3.74
CA TYR A 158 16.78 7.14 3.42
C TYR A 158 17.81 7.38 2.27
N ASP A 159 17.56 8.38 1.42
CA ASP A 159 18.51 8.92 0.44
C ASP A 159 18.52 10.48 0.39
N GLY A 160 18.05 11.21 1.41
CA GLY A 160 17.72 12.64 1.26
C GLY A 160 16.64 12.89 0.19
N ASP A 161 16.59 14.08 -0.40
CA ASP A 161 15.67 14.49 -1.49
C ASP A 161 15.84 13.70 -2.81
N ALA A 162 16.45 12.50 -2.77
CA ALA A 162 16.72 11.72 -3.96
C ALA A 162 15.41 11.30 -4.64
N VAL A 163 15.16 11.96 -5.76
CA VAL A 163 14.02 11.77 -6.65
C VAL A 163 13.77 10.27 -6.88
N ALA A 164 12.51 9.88 -6.77
CA ALA A 164 12.09 8.53 -7.10
C ALA A 164 12.36 8.25 -8.60
N PRO A 165 12.83 7.05 -8.98
CA PRO A 165 13.07 6.75 -10.37
C PRO A 165 11.79 6.89 -11.20
N THR A 166 11.92 7.42 -12.42
CA THR A 166 10.81 7.53 -13.37
C THR A 166 10.16 6.16 -13.57
N GLY A 167 8.84 6.09 -13.36
CA GLY A 167 8.07 4.85 -13.51
C GLY A 167 7.98 3.99 -12.24
N LEU A 168 8.53 4.44 -11.11
CA LEU A 168 8.26 3.82 -9.81
C LEU A 168 6.76 3.79 -9.54
N ARG A 169 6.26 2.64 -9.09
CA ARG A 169 4.86 2.49 -8.70
C ARG A 169 4.70 2.63 -7.20
N GLY A 170 4.45 3.86 -6.76
CA GLY A 170 4.19 4.22 -5.37
C GLY A 170 2.70 4.25 -5.04
N LYS A 171 2.34 5.12 -4.10
CA LYS A 171 0.99 5.28 -3.57
C LYS A 171 -0.06 5.48 -4.69
N MET A 172 -1.19 4.80 -4.55
CA MET A 172 -2.33 5.01 -5.44
C MET A 172 -3.11 6.25 -5.01
N ARG A 173 -3.52 7.08 -5.97
CA ARG A 173 -4.38 8.26 -5.77
C ARG A 173 -5.67 8.14 -6.54
N PHE A 174 -6.75 8.64 -5.96
CA PHE A 174 -8.09 8.61 -6.54
C PHE A 174 -8.66 10.01 -6.73
N ASN A 175 -9.06 10.32 -7.96
CA ASN A 175 -9.79 11.54 -8.32
C ASN A 175 -11.27 11.21 -8.53
N ALA A 176 -12.09 11.49 -7.51
CA ALA A 176 -13.52 11.25 -7.54
C ALA A 176 -14.24 12.05 -8.64
N ALA A 177 -13.80 13.27 -8.93
CA ALA A 177 -14.42 14.14 -9.94
C ALA A 177 -14.21 13.62 -11.38
N ALA A 178 -13.15 12.85 -11.62
CA ALA A 178 -12.90 12.19 -12.90
C ALA A 178 -13.53 10.79 -12.99
N CYS A 179 -14.03 10.23 -11.89
CA CYS A 179 -14.56 8.88 -11.85
C CYS A 179 -16.01 8.82 -12.35
N VAL A 180 -16.33 7.77 -13.11
CA VAL A 180 -17.67 7.53 -13.67
C VAL A 180 -18.40 6.35 -13.03
N GLY A 181 -17.83 5.80 -11.95
CA GLY A 181 -18.46 4.68 -11.24
C GLY A 181 -18.55 3.37 -12.03
N CYS A 182 -17.76 3.18 -13.09
CA CYS A 182 -17.79 1.94 -13.90
C CYS A 182 -17.24 0.69 -13.18
N ARG A 183 -16.61 0.86 -12.02
CA ARG A 183 -16.04 -0.21 -11.17
C ARG A 183 -14.99 -1.11 -11.84
N MET A 184 -14.49 -0.73 -13.04
CA MET A 184 -13.44 -1.50 -13.74
C MET A 184 -12.19 -1.69 -12.88
N CYS A 185 -11.82 -0.67 -12.11
CA CYS A 185 -10.66 -0.73 -11.20
C CYS A 185 -10.84 -1.72 -10.04
N GLU A 186 -12.05 -1.90 -9.54
CA GLU A 186 -12.37 -2.93 -8.54
C GLU A 186 -12.25 -4.33 -9.18
N HIS A 187 -12.80 -4.50 -10.37
CA HIS A 187 -12.78 -5.77 -11.11
C HIS A 187 -11.35 -6.26 -11.43
N VAL A 188 -10.46 -5.37 -11.86
CA VAL A 188 -9.07 -5.74 -12.20
C VAL A 188 -8.10 -5.70 -11.01
N CYS A 189 -8.59 -5.45 -9.78
CA CYS A 189 -7.73 -5.30 -8.62
C CYS A 189 -7.17 -6.65 -8.16
N ALA A 190 -5.97 -7.01 -8.62
CA ALA A 190 -5.32 -8.27 -8.26
C ALA A 190 -5.17 -8.50 -6.74
N GLY A 191 -5.00 -7.43 -5.95
CA GLY A 191 -4.86 -7.52 -4.50
C GLY A 191 -6.19 -7.46 -3.72
N GLY A 192 -7.34 -7.32 -4.40
CA GLY A 192 -8.63 -7.12 -3.74
C GLY A 192 -8.68 -5.87 -2.85
N ALA A 193 -7.85 -4.87 -3.16
CA ALA A 193 -7.63 -3.69 -2.33
C ALA A 193 -8.68 -2.60 -2.53
N ILE A 194 -9.39 -2.62 -3.67
CA ILE A 194 -10.37 -1.62 -4.08
C ILE A 194 -11.76 -2.16 -3.81
N ARG A 195 -12.65 -1.30 -3.30
CA ARG A 195 -14.07 -1.59 -3.11
C ARG A 195 -14.92 -0.36 -3.46
N PHE A 196 -16.08 -0.60 -4.06
CA PHE A 196 -17.14 0.40 -4.16
C PHE A 196 -18.37 -0.06 -3.38
N ASP A 197 -18.84 0.80 -2.48
CA ASP A 197 -20.09 0.62 -1.75
C ASP A 197 -21.09 1.69 -2.20
N GLU A 198 -22.31 1.28 -2.53
CA GLU A 198 -23.38 2.20 -2.96
C GLU A 198 -24.09 2.78 -1.75
N THR A 199 -24.29 4.09 -1.75
CA THR A 199 -25.00 4.84 -0.71
C THR A 199 -26.03 5.77 -1.35
N ASP A 200 -26.90 6.38 -0.55
CA ASP A 200 -27.94 7.30 -1.03
C ASP A 200 -27.37 8.50 -1.82
N THR A 201 -26.11 8.87 -1.57
CA THR A 201 -25.47 10.06 -2.14
C THR A 201 -24.51 9.76 -3.30
N GLY A 202 -24.17 8.49 -3.53
CA GLY A 202 -23.24 8.10 -4.59
C GLY A 202 -22.55 6.77 -4.34
N LEU A 203 -21.44 6.55 -5.06
CA LEU A 203 -20.57 5.41 -4.84
C LEU A 203 -19.37 5.80 -3.97
N HIS A 204 -19.26 5.19 -2.81
CA HIS A 204 -18.09 5.31 -1.93
C HIS A 204 -16.97 4.40 -2.43
N PHE A 205 -15.88 5.01 -2.86
CA PHE A 205 -14.65 4.34 -3.22
C PHE A 205 -13.74 4.19 -2.00
N THR A 206 -13.17 3.00 -1.82
CA THR A 206 -12.12 2.74 -0.84
C THR A 206 -10.99 1.93 -1.48
N LEU A 207 -9.74 2.33 -1.25
CA LEU A 207 -8.54 1.56 -1.61
C LEU A 207 -7.61 1.41 -0.40
N TRP A 208 -7.33 0.18 -0.01
CA TRP A 208 -6.44 -0.15 1.11
C TRP A 208 -5.00 -0.39 0.64
N HIS A 209 -4.07 0.53 0.91
CA HIS A 209 -2.67 0.37 0.42
C HIS A 209 -1.96 -0.83 1.06
N ASN A 210 -2.37 -1.24 2.27
CA ASN A 210 -1.90 -2.47 2.92
C ASN A 210 -2.35 -3.77 2.25
N SER A 211 -3.27 -3.69 1.28
CA SER A 211 -3.71 -4.81 0.45
C SER A 211 -3.35 -4.62 -1.04
N CYS A 212 -2.93 -3.40 -1.42
CA CYS A 212 -2.61 -3.08 -2.80
C CYS A 212 -1.35 -3.81 -3.28
N ALA A 213 -1.43 -4.48 -4.43
CA ALA A 213 -0.25 -5.10 -5.04
C ALA A 213 0.63 -4.11 -5.83
N PHE A 214 0.25 -2.81 -5.89
CA PHE A 214 0.96 -1.74 -6.60
C PHE A 214 1.26 -2.04 -8.09
N CYS A 215 0.48 -2.93 -8.71
CA CYS A 215 0.66 -3.36 -10.09
C CYS A 215 0.22 -2.32 -11.14
N GLY A 216 -0.58 -1.33 -10.73
CA GLY A 216 -1.08 -0.27 -11.61
C GLY A 216 -2.20 -0.69 -12.58
N LEU A 217 -2.69 -1.95 -12.52
CA LEU A 217 -3.76 -2.42 -13.42
C LEU A 217 -5.02 -1.55 -13.34
N CYS A 218 -5.40 -1.13 -12.14
CA CYS A 218 -6.55 -0.24 -11.93
C CYS A 218 -6.39 1.13 -12.60
N SER A 219 -5.18 1.69 -12.65
CA SER A 219 -4.87 2.92 -13.39
C SER A 219 -4.81 2.68 -14.91
N HIS A 220 -4.25 1.54 -15.32
CA HIS A 220 -4.17 1.15 -16.72
C HIS A 220 -5.56 1.00 -17.36
N TYR A 221 -6.45 0.22 -16.74
CA TYR A 221 -7.79 -0.07 -17.23
C TYR A 221 -8.83 0.99 -16.87
N CYS A 222 -8.50 2.00 -16.06
CA CYS A 222 -9.42 3.10 -15.80
C CYS A 222 -9.62 3.93 -17.09
N PRO A 223 -10.84 4.00 -17.66
CA PRO A 223 -11.08 4.72 -18.91
C PRO A 223 -10.91 6.23 -18.76
N THR A 224 -11.13 6.76 -17.56
CA THR A 224 -11.05 8.21 -17.27
C THR A 224 -9.78 8.63 -16.57
N LYS A 225 -8.88 7.68 -16.27
CA LYS A 225 -7.67 7.93 -15.46
C LYS A 225 -7.98 8.57 -14.10
N ALA A 226 -9.13 8.24 -13.52
CA ALA A 226 -9.48 8.61 -12.15
C ALA A 226 -8.55 7.98 -11.09
N LEU A 227 -7.79 6.94 -11.45
CA LEU A 227 -6.74 6.38 -10.61
C LEU A 227 -5.37 6.63 -11.23
N SER A 228 -4.44 7.13 -10.43
CA SER A 228 -3.05 7.33 -10.81
C SER A 228 -2.11 6.69 -9.81
N VAL A 229 -0.95 6.29 -10.31
CA VAL A 229 0.16 5.82 -9.51
C VAL A 229 1.10 7.01 -9.29
N THR A 230 1.46 7.29 -8.04
CA THR A 230 2.47 8.30 -7.72
C THR A 230 3.85 7.66 -7.57
N ASP A 231 4.85 8.48 -7.32
CA ASP A 231 6.20 8.05 -6.96
C ASP A 231 6.43 8.04 -5.43
N GLU A 232 5.43 8.44 -4.64
CA GLU A 232 5.40 8.31 -3.17
C GLU A 232 5.61 6.86 -2.71
N TRP A 233 6.84 6.54 -2.29
CA TRP A 233 7.24 5.22 -1.81
C TRP A 233 7.21 5.10 -0.27
N GLN A 234 7.16 6.23 0.44
CA GLN A 234 7.16 6.30 1.90
C GLN A 234 5.78 5.92 2.45
N MET A 235 5.59 4.63 2.68
CA MET A 235 4.33 4.09 3.21
C MET A 235 4.55 3.23 4.45
N SER A 236 5.76 3.19 5.01
CA SER A 236 6.01 2.48 6.27
C SER A 236 5.36 3.20 7.45
N HIS A 237 4.59 2.47 8.25
CA HIS A 237 3.78 3.03 9.33
C HIS A 237 3.73 2.07 10.53
N LEU A 238 3.34 2.60 11.69
CA LEU A 238 3.15 1.79 12.89
C LEU A 238 1.95 0.88 12.75
N GLN A 239 1.93 -0.21 13.50
CA GLN A 239 0.81 -1.15 13.49
C GLN A 239 -0.52 -0.52 13.91
N GLU A 240 -0.50 0.47 14.81
CA GLU A 240 -1.70 1.23 15.21
C GLU A 240 -2.34 2.00 14.04
N ASP A 241 -1.55 2.36 13.03
CA ASP A 241 -2.01 3.06 11.83
C ASP A 241 -2.40 2.12 10.69
N LYS A 242 -2.40 0.79 10.91
CA LYS A 242 -2.63 -0.24 9.87
C LYS A 242 -3.89 0.02 9.03
N TYR A 243 -4.95 0.54 9.64
CA TYR A 243 -6.23 0.81 8.96
C TYR A 243 -6.40 2.27 8.52
N ARG A 244 -5.38 3.12 8.69
CA ARG A 244 -5.42 4.52 8.28
C ARG A 244 -4.79 4.76 6.91
N LEU A 245 -3.99 3.82 6.41
CA LEU A 245 -3.38 3.90 5.09
C LEU A 245 -4.39 3.50 3.98
N VAL A 246 -5.34 4.39 3.76
CA VAL A 246 -6.49 4.21 2.87
C VAL A 246 -6.65 5.43 1.96
N GLU A 247 -7.02 5.21 0.70
CA GLU A 247 -7.51 6.25 -0.21
C GLU A 247 -9.03 6.14 -0.31
N GLN A 248 -9.73 7.25 -0.17
CA GLN A 248 -11.20 7.28 -0.21
C GLN A 248 -11.71 8.42 -1.08
N GLY A 249 -12.92 8.26 -1.61
CA GLY A 249 -13.63 9.32 -2.31
C GLY A 249 -15.08 8.94 -2.57
N VAL A 250 -15.91 9.94 -2.86
CA VAL A 250 -17.33 9.73 -3.17
C VAL A 250 -17.58 10.17 -4.60
N VAL A 251 -18.05 9.24 -5.43
CA VAL A 251 -18.55 9.55 -6.77
C VAL A 251 -20.02 9.88 -6.63
N SER A 252 -20.32 11.17 -6.51
CA SER A 252 -21.70 11.64 -6.30
C SER A 252 -22.57 11.30 -7.49
N PHE A 253 -23.80 10.89 -7.21
CA PHE A 253 -24.79 10.81 -8.26
C PHE A 253 -25.17 12.22 -8.75
N VAL A 254 -25.55 12.31 -10.03
CA VAL A 254 -26.01 13.55 -10.65
C VAL A 254 -27.43 13.38 -11.16
N PRO A 255 -28.33 14.38 -10.98
CA PRO A 255 -29.66 14.33 -11.54
C PRO A 255 -29.63 14.59 -13.04
N CYS A 256 -30.50 13.92 -13.78
CA CYS A 256 -30.75 14.21 -15.19
C CYS A 256 -31.38 15.60 -15.32
N THR A 257 -30.83 16.45 -16.20
CA THR A 257 -31.37 17.81 -16.43
C THR A 257 -32.74 17.83 -17.12
N ASP A 258 -33.18 16.71 -17.69
CA ASP A 258 -34.47 16.58 -18.39
C ASP A 258 -35.55 15.93 -17.53
N CYS A 259 -35.30 14.72 -17.01
CA CYS A 259 -36.30 13.96 -16.23
C CYS A 259 -36.04 13.91 -14.72
N GLY A 260 -34.93 14.45 -14.23
CA GLY A 260 -34.58 14.42 -12.80
C GLY A 260 -34.10 13.06 -12.26
N SER A 261 -34.07 12.01 -13.08
CA SER A 261 -33.59 10.68 -12.66
C SER A 261 -32.14 10.75 -12.18
N ILE A 262 -31.81 10.03 -11.11
CA ILE A 262 -30.44 9.95 -10.57
C ILE A 262 -29.59 9.04 -11.46
N LEU A 263 -28.40 9.50 -11.86
CA LEU A 263 -27.46 8.73 -12.67
C LEU A 263 -26.02 8.87 -12.17
N LEU A 264 -25.19 7.90 -12.55
CA LEU A 264 -23.74 8.02 -12.44
C LEU A 264 -23.20 9.07 -13.43
N PRO A 265 -22.17 9.85 -13.04
CA PRO A 265 -21.53 10.78 -13.96
C PRO A 265 -20.92 10.02 -15.14
N VAL A 266 -20.99 10.61 -16.33
CA VAL A 266 -20.46 10.01 -17.57
C VAL A 266 -19.24 10.78 -18.04
N ALA A 267 -18.22 10.06 -18.51
CA ALA A 267 -17.03 10.67 -19.06
C ALA A 267 -17.33 11.32 -20.42
N PRO A 268 -16.94 12.58 -20.63
CA PRO A 268 -17.02 13.22 -21.94
C PRO A 268 -16.36 12.39 -23.05
N GLU A 269 -15.24 11.72 -22.75
CA GLU A 269 -14.48 10.89 -23.68
C GLU A 269 -15.31 9.70 -24.19
N LEU A 270 -16.07 9.05 -23.31
CA LEU A 270 -16.95 7.95 -23.68
C LEU A 270 -18.12 8.44 -24.56
N LEU A 271 -18.65 9.63 -24.28
CA LEU A 271 -19.67 10.25 -25.10
C LEU A 271 -19.15 10.60 -26.50
N ARG A 272 -17.92 11.10 -26.62
CA ARG A 272 -17.29 11.40 -27.91
C ARG A 272 -17.20 10.15 -28.79
N VAL A 273 -16.85 9.00 -28.20
CA VAL A 273 -16.81 7.72 -28.92
C VAL A 273 -18.21 7.27 -29.35
N ALA A 274 -19.19 7.40 -28.46
CA ALA A 274 -20.55 6.90 -28.70
C ALA A 274 -21.36 7.74 -29.71
N TYR A 275 -21.24 9.08 -29.65
CA TYR A 275 -22.09 9.98 -30.43
C TYR A 275 -21.35 10.68 -31.59
N ARG A 276 -20.01 10.72 -31.61
CA ARG A 276 -19.21 11.43 -32.64
C ARG A 276 -19.59 12.91 -32.83
N GLU A 277 -20.08 13.56 -31.77
CA GLU A 277 -20.60 14.94 -31.79
C GLU A 277 -19.55 16.01 -31.41
N THR A 278 -19.92 17.29 -31.56
CA THR A 278 -19.07 18.43 -31.17
C THR A 278 -18.91 18.56 -29.65
N SER A 279 -17.85 19.24 -29.19
CA SER A 279 -17.57 19.43 -27.76
C SER A 279 -18.74 20.06 -26.97
N ARG A 280 -19.55 20.92 -27.60
CA ARG A 280 -20.69 21.59 -26.95
C ARG A 280 -21.87 20.64 -26.72
N GLU A 281 -22.11 19.72 -27.65
CA GLU A 281 -23.17 18.71 -27.52
C GLU A 281 -22.80 17.66 -26.48
N ILE A 282 -21.53 17.30 -26.37
CA ILE A 282 -21.03 16.36 -25.37
C ILE A 282 -21.25 16.87 -23.94
N GLU A 283 -20.96 18.16 -23.67
CA GLU A 283 -21.21 18.75 -22.35
C GLU A 283 -22.71 18.74 -21.99
N ARG A 284 -23.58 18.97 -22.96
CA ARG A 284 -25.03 18.83 -22.75
C ARG A 284 -25.41 17.37 -22.48
N LEU A 285 -24.99 16.44 -23.33
CA LEU A 285 -25.32 15.01 -23.22
C LEU A 285 -24.87 14.43 -21.88
N LYS A 286 -23.72 14.87 -21.34
CA LYS A 286 -23.19 14.47 -20.03
C LYS A 286 -24.21 14.65 -18.90
N THR A 287 -25.08 15.65 -19.00
CA THR A 287 -26.10 15.97 -17.97
C THR A 287 -27.40 15.19 -18.10
N LEU A 288 -27.54 14.34 -19.13
CA LEU A 288 -28.75 13.58 -19.43
C LEU A 288 -28.57 12.10 -19.08
N CYS A 289 -29.66 11.43 -18.68
CA CYS A 289 -29.70 9.97 -18.53
C CYS A 289 -29.72 9.25 -19.89
N PRO A 290 -29.41 7.94 -19.96
CA PRO A 290 -29.38 7.19 -21.23
C PRO A 290 -30.67 7.29 -22.04
N GLU A 291 -31.84 7.24 -21.39
CA GLU A 291 -33.14 7.34 -22.07
C GLU A 291 -33.38 8.73 -22.67
N CYS A 292 -33.09 9.79 -21.90
CA CYS A 292 -33.22 11.17 -22.39
C CYS A 292 -32.24 11.48 -23.52
N ARG A 293 -31.01 10.94 -23.46
CA ARG A 293 -30.06 11.03 -24.58
C ARG A 293 -30.61 10.35 -25.83
N GLN A 294 -31.12 9.12 -25.70
CA GLN A 294 -31.68 8.38 -26.82
C GLN A 294 -32.87 9.13 -27.46
N LYS A 295 -33.78 9.69 -26.66
CA LYS A 295 -34.89 10.52 -27.15
C LYS A 295 -34.39 11.73 -27.95
N GLN A 296 -33.35 12.41 -27.45
CA GLN A 296 -32.80 13.59 -28.11
C GLN A 296 -32.02 13.25 -29.38
N SER A 297 -31.31 12.11 -29.43
CA SER A 297 -30.61 11.65 -30.62
C SER A 297 -31.56 11.13 -31.72
N ILE A 298 -32.65 10.43 -31.35
CA ILE A 298 -33.68 9.99 -32.30
C ILE A 298 -34.52 11.18 -32.79
N GLY A 299 -34.67 12.24 -31.98
CA GLY A 299 -35.34 13.48 -32.36
C GLY A 299 -34.69 14.23 -33.54
N GLY A 300 -33.40 13.99 -33.81
CA GLY A 300 -32.67 14.50 -34.98
C GLY A 300 -32.86 13.66 -36.26
N ILE A 301 -33.37 12.43 -36.13
CA ILE A 301 -33.77 11.58 -37.27
C ILE A 301 -35.28 11.76 -37.49
N ARG A 302 -35.70 12.99 -37.77
CA ARG A 302 -37.03 13.28 -38.33
C ARG A 302 -36.83 13.76 -39.76
N ARG A 303 -37.22 12.87 -40.69
CA ARG A 303 -37.57 13.04 -42.12
C ARG A 303 -37.11 14.31 -42.83
#